data_AF-A0A6G0W953-F1
#
_entry.id   AF-A0A6G0W953-F1
#
_cell.length_a   1.000
_cell.length_b   1.000
_cell.length_c   1.000
_cell.angle_alpha   90.00
_cell.angle_beta   90.00
_cell.angle_gamma   90.00
#
_symmetry.space_group_name_H-M   'P 1'
#
loop_
_entity.id
_entity.type
_entity.pdbx_description
1 polymer ?
#
loop_
_entity_poly.entity_id
_entity_poly.type
_entity_poly.pdbx_seq_one_letter_code
_entity_poly.pdbx_strand_id
1 'polypeptide(L)'
;KLRASTSRANTVKNILYDIFQGNSATQYGIENEPMAKKDFEKKFDVKIEPAGLFIHNKLNYLAASPNGLIGKDAVVEIKCPQSIKDYTPEEAVNNKKLKYMTYNDEKLILKKNNCYYFQVQGQLNITKRKWCYFVVCTPKGYVVDKILRDEEFWKNNIEP
;
A
#
# COMPACT_ATOMS: atom_id res chain seq x y z
N LYS A 1 -18.11 4.53 13.72
CA LYS A 1 -18.45 5.19 15.01
C LYS A 1 -19.28 4.20 15.82
N LEU A 2 -18.78 3.70 16.96
CA LEU A 2 -19.56 2.80 17.83
C LEU A 2 -20.74 3.58 18.43
N ARG A 3 -21.89 2.92 18.62
CA ARG A 3 -23.06 3.55 19.24
C ARG A 3 -22.75 3.81 20.72
N ALA A 4 -23.35 4.86 21.30
CA ALA A 4 -23.12 5.22 22.70
C ALA A 4 -23.48 4.09 23.68
N SER A 5 -24.40 3.20 23.29
CA SER A 5 -24.83 2.04 24.07
C SER A 5 -24.02 0.77 23.83
N THR A 6 -23.05 0.75 22.91
CA THR A 6 -22.25 -0.45 22.65
C THR A 6 -21.19 -0.60 23.74
N SER A 7 -21.29 -1.70 24.50
CA SER A 7 -20.25 -2.07 25.47
C SER A 7 -18.89 -2.15 24.80
N ARG A 8 -17.92 -1.41 25.36
CA ARG A 8 -16.55 -1.32 24.83
C ARG A 8 -15.71 -2.54 25.21
N ALA A 9 -16.19 -3.40 26.11
CA ALA A 9 -15.43 -4.55 26.62
C ALA A 9 -14.97 -5.48 25.48
N ASN A 10 -15.84 -5.80 24.54
CA ASN A 10 -15.47 -6.65 23.39
C ASN A 10 -14.53 -5.94 22.41
N THR A 11 -14.67 -4.62 22.22
CA THR A 11 -13.73 -3.86 21.39
C THR A 11 -12.34 -3.82 22.02
N VAL A 12 -12.25 -3.55 23.33
CA VAL A 12 -10.96 -3.58 24.06
C VAL A 12 -10.39 -5.00 24.06
N LYS A 13 -11.22 -6.02 24.28
CA LYS A 13 -10.80 -7.41 24.19
C LYS A 13 -10.23 -7.75 22.81
N ASN A 14 -10.87 -7.29 21.73
CA ASN A 14 -10.34 -7.51 20.39
C ASN A 14 -9.05 -6.68 20.16
N ILE A 15 -8.96 -5.44 20.61
CA ILE A 15 -7.72 -4.66 20.45
C ILE A 15 -6.54 -5.32 21.20
N LEU A 16 -6.78 -5.86 22.39
CA LEU A 16 -5.73 -6.45 23.23
C LEU A 16 -5.41 -7.91 22.89
N TYR A 17 -6.40 -8.66 22.37
CA TYR A 17 -6.32 -10.12 22.22
C TYR A 17 -6.74 -10.64 20.85
N ASP A 18 -7.21 -9.80 19.91
CA ASP A 18 -7.41 -10.21 18.52
C ASP A 18 -6.04 -10.20 17.82
N ILE A 19 -5.36 -11.32 17.95
CA ILE A 19 -4.06 -11.55 17.34
C ILE A 19 -4.33 -12.14 15.97
N PHE A 20 -4.75 -11.32 15.00
CA PHE A 20 -4.86 -11.78 13.62
C PHE A 20 -3.51 -12.40 13.18
N GLN A 21 -3.48 -13.72 13.04
CA GLN A 21 -2.26 -14.48 12.73
C GLN A 21 -1.94 -14.51 11.23
N GLY A 22 -2.67 -13.73 10.42
CA GLY A 22 -2.62 -13.83 8.97
C GLY A 22 -3.63 -14.83 8.41
N ASN A 23 -3.75 -14.81 7.09
CA ASN A 23 -4.45 -15.80 6.30
C ASN A 23 -3.58 -16.19 5.09
N SER A 24 -4.07 -17.06 4.21
CA SER A 24 -3.31 -17.51 3.04
C SER A 24 -2.83 -16.36 2.15
N ALA A 25 -3.62 -15.29 2.03
CA ALA A 25 -3.28 -14.14 1.21
C ALA A 25 -2.20 -13.27 1.87
N THR A 26 -2.26 -13.10 3.19
CA THR A 26 -1.21 -12.40 3.96
C THR A 26 0.11 -13.16 3.89
N GLN A 27 0.08 -14.49 4.11
CA GLN A 27 1.27 -15.33 4.07
C GLN A 27 1.91 -15.30 2.67
N TYR A 28 1.10 -15.45 1.62
CA TYR A 28 1.57 -15.34 0.24
C TYR A 28 2.21 -13.98 -0.03
N GLY A 29 1.62 -12.88 0.46
CA GLY A 29 2.19 -11.55 0.33
C GLY A 29 3.58 -11.45 0.96
N ILE A 30 3.73 -11.91 2.20
CA ILE A 30 4.99 -11.89 2.96
C ILE A 30 6.09 -12.67 2.24
N GLU A 31 5.77 -13.84 1.69
CA GLU A 31 6.74 -14.70 1.00
C GLU A 31 7.23 -14.08 -0.32
N ASN A 32 6.37 -13.36 -1.04
CA ASN A 32 6.68 -12.85 -2.38
C ASN A 32 7.22 -11.42 -2.39
N GLU A 33 6.95 -10.61 -1.36
CA GLU A 33 7.41 -9.22 -1.26
C GLU A 33 8.95 -9.08 -1.42
N PRO A 34 9.81 -9.92 -0.80
CA PRO A 34 11.27 -9.80 -0.96
C PRO A 34 11.74 -9.97 -2.40
N MET A 35 11.10 -10.86 -3.17
CA MET A 35 11.42 -11.06 -4.58
C MET A 35 10.98 -9.84 -5.41
N ALA A 36 9.77 -9.33 -5.17
CA ALA A 36 9.27 -8.13 -5.83
C ALA A 36 10.14 -6.89 -5.56
N LYS A 37 10.71 -6.76 -4.35
CA LYS A 37 11.70 -5.71 -4.02
C LYS A 37 12.95 -5.84 -4.87
N LYS A 38 13.58 -7.02 -4.90
CA LYS A 38 14.80 -7.28 -5.68
C LYS A 38 14.60 -7.01 -7.16
N ASP A 39 13.47 -7.44 -7.72
CA ASP A 39 13.15 -7.21 -9.12
C ASP A 39 12.98 -5.72 -9.42
N PHE A 40 12.35 -4.97 -8.52
CA PHE A 40 12.24 -3.51 -8.64
C PHE A 40 13.60 -2.82 -8.54
N GLU A 41 14.42 -3.16 -7.54
CA GLU A 41 15.77 -2.61 -7.35
C GLU A 41 16.61 -2.79 -8.62
N LYS A 42 16.59 -4.01 -9.18
CA LYS A 42 17.31 -4.33 -10.41
C LYS A 42 16.75 -3.59 -11.63
N LYS A 43 15.43 -3.49 -11.77
CA LYS A 43 14.78 -2.88 -12.93
C LYS A 43 14.97 -1.36 -13.00
N PHE A 44 14.96 -0.70 -11.85
CA PHE A 44 15.07 0.76 -11.76
C PHE A 44 16.46 1.24 -11.37
N ASP A 45 17.42 0.32 -11.15
CA ASP A 45 18.77 0.60 -10.67
C ASP A 45 18.76 1.50 -9.41
N VAL A 46 17.96 1.08 -8.43
CA VAL A 46 17.80 1.77 -7.15
C VAL A 46 17.98 0.80 -6.00
N LYS A 47 18.32 1.34 -4.83
CA LYS A 47 18.35 0.59 -3.58
C LYS A 47 17.12 0.91 -2.74
N ILE A 48 16.42 -0.13 -2.30
CA ILE A 48 15.32 -0.04 -1.33
C ILE A 48 15.90 -0.28 0.06
N GLU A 49 15.85 0.75 0.91
CA GLU A 49 16.20 0.64 2.31
C GLU A 49 15.00 0.16 3.14
N PRO A 50 15.22 -0.69 4.17
CA PRO A 50 14.15 -1.10 5.08
C PRO A 50 13.48 0.11 5.73
N ALA A 51 12.16 0.02 5.91
CA ALA A 51 11.37 1.01 6.61
C ALA A 51 10.81 0.43 7.91
N GLY A 52 10.73 1.26 8.95
CA GLY A 52 9.96 0.99 10.15
C GLY A 52 8.67 1.79 10.19
N LEU A 53 8.15 2.00 11.38
CA LEU A 53 6.98 2.84 11.61
C LEU A 53 7.39 4.33 11.68
N PHE A 54 6.77 5.16 10.86
CA PHE A 54 6.90 6.62 10.89
C PHE A 54 5.69 7.23 11.58
N ILE A 55 5.92 8.10 12.56
CA ILE A 55 4.85 8.86 13.24
C ILE A 55 4.77 10.26 12.61
N HIS A 56 3.56 10.74 12.36
CA HIS A 56 3.37 12.07 11.78
C HIS A 56 3.81 13.14 12.78
N ASN A 57 4.66 14.08 12.34
CA ASN A 57 5.28 15.09 13.21
C ASN A 57 4.32 15.99 14.01
N LYS A 58 3.16 16.34 13.43
CA LYS A 58 2.13 17.16 14.09
C LYS A 58 0.94 16.35 14.64
N LEU A 59 0.49 15.34 13.89
CA LEU A 59 -0.65 14.50 14.21
C LEU A 59 -0.16 13.15 14.75
N ASN A 60 0.39 13.13 15.96
CA ASN A 60 1.09 11.95 16.53
C ASN A 60 0.24 10.66 16.62
N TYR A 61 -1.07 10.77 16.47
CA TYR A 61 -1.98 9.62 16.38
C TYR A 61 -2.01 8.97 14.99
N LEU A 62 -1.33 9.53 14.00
CA LEU A 62 -1.15 8.97 12.66
C LEU A 62 0.25 8.40 12.48
N ALA A 63 0.31 7.22 11.89
CA ALA A 63 1.57 6.56 11.56
C ALA A 63 1.48 5.77 10.25
N ALA A 64 2.62 5.53 9.63
CA ALA A 64 2.72 4.79 8.38
C ALA A 64 3.97 3.91 8.36
N SER A 65 3.84 2.71 7.78
CA SER A 65 4.94 1.77 7.57
C SER A 65 4.98 1.42 6.07
N PRO A 66 5.74 2.17 5.24
CA PRO A 66 5.93 1.78 3.84
C PRO A 66 6.72 0.47 3.75
N ASN A 67 6.64 -0.23 2.61
CA ASN A 67 7.44 -1.45 2.43
C ASN A 67 8.94 -1.15 2.32
N GLY A 68 9.32 0.07 1.90
CA GLY A 68 10.71 0.51 1.88
C GLY A 68 10.88 1.95 1.43
N LEU A 69 12.12 2.43 1.54
CA LEU A 69 12.52 3.80 1.22
C LEU A 69 13.50 3.79 0.06
N ILE A 70 13.39 4.76 -0.84
CA ILE A 70 14.33 4.93 -1.95
C ILE A 70 14.88 6.35 -1.87
N GLY A 71 16.12 6.45 -1.39
CA GLY A 71 16.76 7.72 -1.10
C GLY A 71 15.92 8.63 -0.18
N LYS A 72 16.01 9.94 -0.43
CA LYS A 72 15.34 10.95 0.39
C LYS A 72 13.91 11.24 -0.04
N ASP A 73 13.56 10.94 -1.28
CA ASP A 73 12.36 11.49 -1.92
C ASP A 73 11.24 10.46 -2.14
N ALA A 74 11.52 9.16 -2.05
CA ALA A 74 10.57 8.14 -2.48
C ALA A 74 10.34 7.02 -1.47
N VAL A 75 9.11 6.48 -1.47
CA VAL A 75 8.75 5.22 -0.82
C VAL A 75 8.37 4.19 -1.88
N VAL A 76 8.37 2.92 -1.50
CA VAL A 76 7.78 1.83 -2.28
C VAL A 76 6.68 1.16 -1.47
N GLU A 77 5.56 0.84 -2.13
CA GLU A 77 4.46 0.07 -1.58
C GLU A 77 4.17 -1.10 -2.54
N ILE A 78 4.32 -2.33 -2.06
CA ILE A 78 4.28 -3.55 -2.86
C ILE A 78 3.08 -4.39 -2.46
N LYS A 79 2.29 -4.78 -3.46
CA LYS A 79 1.19 -5.74 -3.31
C LYS A 79 1.50 -6.99 -4.12
N CYS A 80 1.43 -8.15 -3.45
CA CYS A 80 1.52 -9.47 -4.05
C CYS A 80 0.19 -10.22 -3.84
N PRO A 81 -0.87 -9.88 -4.60
CA PRO A 81 -2.21 -10.46 -4.41
C PRO A 81 -2.30 -11.93 -4.85
N GLN A 82 -2.53 -12.83 -3.89
CA GLN A 82 -2.72 -14.27 -4.14
C GLN A 82 -3.84 -14.57 -5.16
N SER A 83 -4.90 -13.75 -5.17
CA SER A 83 -6.10 -13.94 -6.02
C SER A 83 -5.84 -13.82 -7.52
N ILE A 84 -4.69 -13.25 -7.92
CA ILE A 84 -4.31 -13.06 -9.32
C ILE A 84 -2.94 -13.69 -9.64
N LYS A 85 -2.45 -14.61 -8.81
CA LYS A 85 -1.13 -15.26 -8.97
C LYS A 85 -0.91 -15.90 -10.35
N ASP A 86 -2.00 -16.34 -11.00
CA ASP A 86 -1.97 -17.03 -12.29
C ASP A 86 -2.16 -16.06 -13.48
N TYR A 87 -2.18 -14.75 -13.23
CA TYR A 87 -2.42 -13.70 -14.22
C TYR A 87 -1.30 -12.65 -14.17
N THR A 88 -1.01 -12.02 -15.31
CA THR A 88 -0.37 -10.69 -15.32
C THR A 88 -1.31 -9.65 -14.71
N PRO A 89 -0.80 -8.53 -14.16
CA PRO A 89 -1.65 -7.43 -13.70
C PRO A 89 -2.65 -6.94 -14.77
N GLU A 90 -2.22 -6.86 -16.02
CA GLU A 90 -3.02 -6.48 -17.20
C GLU A 90 -4.18 -7.44 -17.44
N GLU A 91 -3.89 -8.74 -17.54
CA GLU A 91 -4.92 -9.76 -17.67
C GLU A 91 -5.88 -9.73 -16.49
N ALA A 92 -5.37 -9.52 -15.27
CA ALA A 92 -6.19 -9.47 -14.07
C ALA A 92 -7.16 -8.27 -14.05
N VAL A 93 -6.76 -7.10 -14.58
CA VAL A 93 -7.65 -5.94 -14.74
C VAL A 93 -8.71 -6.24 -15.81
N ASN A 94 -8.30 -6.77 -16.96
CA ASN A 94 -9.20 -7.11 -18.07
C ASN A 94 -10.25 -8.17 -17.67
N ASN A 95 -9.84 -9.14 -16.85
CA ASN A 95 -10.72 -10.15 -16.26
C ASN A 95 -11.47 -9.67 -14.99
N LYS A 96 -11.39 -8.38 -14.64
CA LYS A 96 -12.04 -7.75 -13.47
C LYS A 96 -11.67 -8.37 -12.11
N LYS A 97 -10.52 -9.06 -12.03
CA LYS A 97 -9.96 -9.63 -10.80
C LYS A 97 -9.16 -8.60 -10.00
N LEU A 98 -8.47 -7.69 -10.67
CA LEU A 98 -7.70 -6.60 -10.06
C LEU A 98 -8.50 -5.30 -10.03
N LYS A 99 -9.41 -5.16 -9.07
CA LYS A 99 -10.44 -4.09 -9.07
C LYS A 99 -9.92 -2.70 -8.69
N TYR A 100 -8.76 -2.62 -8.02
CA TYR A 100 -8.20 -1.36 -7.53
C TYR A 100 -7.32 -0.63 -8.55
N MET A 101 -6.94 -1.29 -9.66
CA MET A 101 -6.21 -0.67 -10.76
C MET A 101 -7.15 -0.35 -11.93
N THR A 102 -6.78 0.61 -12.77
CA THR A 102 -7.47 0.97 -14.01
C THR A 102 -6.47 1.44 -15.06
N TYR A 103 -6.84 1.41 -16.33
CA TYR A 103 -6.06 2.07 -17.38
C TYR A 103 -6.29 3.58 -17.35
N ASN A 104 -5.19 4.33 -17.49
CA ASN A 104 -5.16 5.71 -17.93
C ASN A 104 -4.24 5.75 -19.14
N ASP A 105 -4.83 5.99 -20.31
CA ASP A 105 -4.22 5.69 -21.61
C ASP A 105 -3.73 4.22 -21.64
N GLU A 106 -2.45 4.00 -21.91
CA GLU A 106 -1.83 2.67 -21.99
C GLU A 106 -1.21 2.21 -20.66
N LYS A 107 -1.33 3.00 -19.58
CA LYS A 107 -0.69 2.70 -18.28
C LYS A 107 -1.73 2.27 -17.25
N LEU A 108 -1.43 1.18 -16.57
CA LEU A 108 -2.19 0.79 -15.38
C LEU A 108 -1.81 1.67 -14.19
N ILE A 109 -2.81 2.34 -13.63
CA ILE A 109 -2.69 3.22 -12.48
C ILE A 109 -3.63 2.79 -11.35
N LEU A 110 -3.31 3.17 -10.13
CA LEU A 110 -4.14 2.95 -8.96
C LEU A 110 -5.34 3.91 -8.98
N LYS A 111 -6.55 3.38 -8.75
CA LYS A 111 -7.75 4.21 -8.67
C LYS A 111 -7.70 5.13 -7.47
N LYS A 112 -7.87 6.44 -7.68
CA LYS A 112 -7.84 7.46 -6.61
C LYS A 112 -8.89 7.26 -5.50
N ASN A 113 -10.01 6.60 -5.81
CA ASN A 113 -11.07 6.29 -4.86
C ASN A 113 -10.87 4.96 -4.10
N ASN A 114 -9.75 4.26 -4.30
CA ASN A 114 -9.46 3.01 -3.63
C ASN A 114 -8.68 3.24 -2.32
N CYS A 115 -8.92 2.40 -1.30
CA CYS A 115 -8.24 2.49 -0.01
C CYS A 115 -6.71 2.45 -0.10
N TYR A 116 -6.12 1.78 -1.08
CA TYR A 116 -4.66 1.80 -1.28
C TYR A 116 -4.15 3.18 -1.72
N TYR A 117 -4.95 3.99 -2.41
CA TYR A 117 -4.55 5.35 -2.76
C TYR A 117 -4.49 6.23 -1.50
N PHE A 118 -5.47 6.08 -0.60
CA PHE A 118 -5.43 6.73 0.72
C PHE A 118 -4.22 6.26 1.54
N GLN A 119 -3.90 4.95 1.51
CA GLN A 119 -2.71 4.40 2.17
C GLN A 119 -1.43 5.07 1.64
N VAL A 120 -1.28 5.17 0.31
CA VAL A 120 -0.11 5.80 -0.33
C VAL A 120 -0.03 7.28 0.01
N GLN A 121 -1.12 8.04 -0.12
CA GLN A 121 -1.12 9.46 0.22
C GLN A 121 -0.82 9.70 1.71
N GLY A 122 -1.28 8.81 2.59
CA GLY A 122 -0.92 8.82 4.00
C GLY A 122 0.57 8.57 4.24
N GLN A 123 1.14 7.54 3.60
CA GLN A 123 2.58 7.26 3.68
C GLN A 123 3.40 8.47 3.21
N LEU A 124 3.04 9.11 2.10
CA LEU A 124 3.77 10.26 1.56
C LEU A 124 3.71 11.48 2.48
N ASN A 125 2.55 11.76 3.06
CA ASN A 125 2.38 12.88 3.98
C ASN A 125 3.08 12.65 5.32
N ILE A 126 3.02 11.43 5.85
CA ILE A 126 3.64 11.08 7.14
C ILE A 126 5.15 11.05 7.03
N THR A 127 5.69 10.43 5.97
CA THR A 127 7.14 10.32 5.75
C THR A 127 7.77 11.57 5.12
N LYS A 128 6.97 12.57 4.75
CA LYS A 128 7.36 13.81 4.05
C LYS A 128 8.10 13.58 2.72
N ARG A 129 7.87 12.44 2.08
CA ARG A 129 8.41 12.09 0.76
C ARG A 129 7.56 12.63 -0.38
N LYS A 130 8.13 12.65 -1.58
CA LYS A 130 7.56 13.29 -2.77
C LYS A 130 6.72 12.33 -3.61
N TRP A 131 7.10 11.06 -3.71
CA TRP A 131 6.34 10.07 -4.48
C TRP A 131 6.47 8.64 -3.96
N CYS A 132 5.53 7.81 -4.35
CA CYS A 132 5.50 6.38 -4.07
C CYS A 132 5.58 5.63 -5.39
N TYR A 133 6.40 4.58 -5.43
CA TYR A 133 6.27 3.53 -6.42
C TYR A 133 5.30 2.48 -5.89
N PHE A 134 4.07 2.51 -6.39
CA PHE A 134 3.05 1.52 -6.08
C PHE A 134 3.19 0.35 -7.03
N VAL A 135 3.43 -0.83 -6.47
CA VAL A 135 3.86 -2.01 -7.19
C VAL A 135 2.83 -3.10 -7.03
N VAL A 136 2.40 -3.71 -8.14
CA VAL A 136 1.63 -4.96 -8.11
C VAL A 136 2.46 -6.04 -8.80
N CYS A 137 2.81 -7.07 -8.04
CA CYS A 137 3.66 -8.16 -8.51
C CYS A 137 2.90 -9.49 -8.46
N THR A 138 3.00 -10.26 -9.54
CA THR A 138 2.58 -11.66 -9.61
C THR A 138 3.72 -12.50 -10.19
N PRO A 139 3.67 -13.83 -10.08
CA PRO A 139 4.63 -14.71 -10.76
C PRO A 139 4.65 -14.57 -12.29
N LYS A 140 3.60 -14.00 -12.89
CA LYS A 140 3.45 -13.85 -14.34
C LYS A 140 3.84 -12.47 -14.85
N GLY A 141 3.82 -11.45 -14.01
CA GLY A 141 4.04 -10.08 -14.45
C GLY A 141 4.11 -9.08 -13.32
N TYR A 142 4.40 -7.85 -13.69
CA TYR A 142 4.77 -6.80 -12.75
C TYR A 142 4.44 -5.43 -13.31
N VAL A 143 3.76 -4.60 -12.52
CA VAL A 143 3.40 -3.23 -12.89
C VAL A 143 3.75 -2.24 -11.79
N VAL A 144 4.12 -1.02 -12.21
CA VAL A 144 4.46 0.09 -11.32
C VAL A 144 3.67 1.32 -11.70
N ASP A 145 2.98 1.88 -10.72
CA ASP A 145 2.39 3.20 -10.78
C ASP A 145 3.23 4.18 -9.93
N LYS A 146 3.63 5.31 -10.51
CA LYS A 146 4.38 6.35 -9.79
C LYS A 146 3.40 7.42 -9.32
N ILE A 147 3.07 7.37 -8.03
CA ILE A 147 2.06 8.24 -7.42
C ILE A 147 2.76 9.41 -6.72
N LEU A 148 2.46 10.64 -7.15
CA LEU A 148 2.97 11.85 -6.50
C LEU A 148 2.18 12.16 -5.22
N ARG A 149 2.85 12.81 -4.26
CA ARG A 149 2.18 13.35 -3.07
C ARG A 149 1.19 14.43 -3.51
N ASP A 150 -0.04 14.28 -3.06
CA ASP A 150 -1.17 15.15 -3.37
C ASP A 150 -1.64 15.83 -2.08
N GLU A 151 -1.17 17.06 -1.88
CA GLU A 151 -1.47 17.88 -0.69
C GLU A 151 -2.95 18.26 -0.62
N GLU A 152 -3.59 18.45 -1.78
CA GLU A 152 -5.01 18.79 -1.85
C GLU A 152 -5.87 17.58 -1.50
N PHE A 153 -5.53 16.41 -2.04
CA PHE A 153 -6.18 15.16 -1.66
C PHE A 153 -6.06 14.89 -0.15
N TRP A 154 -4.87 15.08 0.42
CA TRP A 154 -4.65 14.93 1.86
C TRP A 154 -5.57 15.84 2.67
N LYS A 155 -5.56 17.16 2.39
CA LYS A 155 -6.37 18.15 3.10
C LYS A 155 -7.87 17.89 3.01
N ASN A 156 -8.34 17.43 1.85
CA ASN A 156 -9.77 17.28 1.60
C ASN A 156 -10.34 15.90 2.01
N ASN A 157 -9.50 14.87 2.14
CA ASN A 157 -9.97 13.48 2.29
C ASN A 157 -9.36 12.71 3.47
N ILE A 158 -8.24 13.16 4.05
CA ILE A 158 -7.54 12.43 5.13
C ILE A 158 -7.34 13.31 6.37
N GLU A 159 -6.89 14.56 6.18
CA GLU A 159 -6.76 15.52 7.28
C GLU A 159 -8.16 15.82 7.86
N PRO A 160 -8.33 15.79 9.20
CA PRO A 160 -9.61 16.02 9.84
C PRO A 160 -10.07 17.48 9.82
#